data_AF-A0A7Y1ULZ2-F1
#
_entry.id   AF-A0A7Y1ULZ2-F1
#
_cell.length_a   1.000
_cell.length_b   1.000
_cell.length_c   1.000
_cell.angle_alpha   90.00
_cell.angle_beta   90.00
_cell.angle_gamma   90.00
#
_symmetry.space_group_name_H-M   'P 1'
#
loop_
_entity.id
_entity.type
_entity.pdbx_description
1 polymer ?
#
loop_
_entity_poly.entity_id
_entity_poly.type
_entity_poly.pdbx_seq_one_letter_code
_entity_poly.pdbx_strand_id
1 'polypeptide(L)'
;HDGGTVVVIQGPRFSTRAESADFARSGWEIINMTQAPEAQLIRELELCYVNIAVVTDYDTGVVGEVEPVTHAAVLEKFNATLGTLRDSLARLIPEAAKTARACQCATGMAAAG
;
A
#
# COMPACT_ATOMS: atom_id res chain seq x y z
N HIS A 1 -9.04 5.38 -7.08
CA HIS A 1 -9.63 4.59 -5.98
C HIS A 1 -9.63 5.45 -4.74
N ASP A 2 -10.72 5.47 -3.98
CA ASP A 2 -10.89 6.33 -2.79
C ASP A 2 -10.46 5.65 -1.49
N GLY A 3 -10.05 4.37 -1.56
CA GLY A 3 -9.56 3.56 -0.46
C GLY A 3 -9.23 2.14 -0.94
N GLY A 4 -8.75 1.30 -0.02
CA GLY A 4 -8.53 -0.12 -0.28
C GLY A 4 -7.95 -0.87 0.93
N THR A 5 -8.29 -2.14 1.08
CA THR A 5 -7.74 -3.01 2.14
C THR A 5 -6.50 -3.75 1.65
N VAL A 6 -5.38 -3.65 2.37
CA VAL A 6 -4.09 -4.21 1.94
C VAL A 6 -3.67 -5.41 2.80
N VAL A 7 -3.38 -6.54 2.15
CA VAL A 7 -2.73 -7.69 2.79
C VAL A 7 -1.21 -7.56 2.70
N VAL A 8 -0.53 -7.75 3.83
CA VAL A 8 0.94 -7.73 3.89
C VAL A 8 1.44 -9.15 4.12
N ILE A 9 2.25 -9.66 3.19
CA ILE A 9 2.88 -10.99 3.29
C ILE A 9 4.38 -10.87 3.53
N GLN A 10 5.01 -11.91 4.08
CA GLN A 10 6.42 -11.85 4.46
C GLN A 10 7.42 -11.78 3.29
N GLY A 11 7.02 -12.17 2.07
CA GLY A 11 7.96 -12.27 0.94
C GLY A 11 9.12 -13.26 1.19
N PRO A 12 10.20 -13.25 0.37
CA PRO A 12 10.36 -12.51 -0.88
C PRO A 12 9.64 -13.18 -2.07
N ARG A 13 9.02 -14.34 -1.84
CA ARG A 13 8.20 -15.02 -2.85
C ARG A 13 6.91 -14.25 -3.08
N PHE A 14 6.43 -14.28 -4.32
CA PHE A 14 5.05 -13.92 -4.60
C PHE A 14 4.09 -14.97 -4.05
N SER A 15 2.83 -14.58 -3.93
CA SER A 15 1.75 -15.48 -3.57
C SER A 15 1.57 -16.56 -4.64
N THR A 16 1.15 -17.73 -4.20
CA THR A 16 0.61 -18.74 -5.11
C THR A 16 -0.79 -18.33 -5.56
N ARG A 17 -1.28 -18.90 -6.67
CA ARG A 17 -2.67 -18.68 -7.14
C ARG A 17 -3.71 -18.98 -6.07
N ALA A 18 -3.48 -20.00 -5.25
CA ALA A 18 -4.40 -20.37 -4.18
C ALA A 18 -4.46 -19.29 -3.08
N GLU A 19 -3.31 -18.74 -2.70
CA GLU A 19 -3.22 -17.63 -1.73
C GLU A 19 -3.86 -16.36 -2.28
N SER A 20 -3.52 -15.95 -3.51
CA SER A 20 -4.12 -14.77 -4.16
C SER A 20 -5.64 -14.88 -4.27
N ALA A 21 -6.16 -16.06 -4.62
CA ALA A 21 -7.60 -16.30 -4.68
C ALA A 21 -8.25 -16.27 -3.28
N ASP A 22 -7.55 -16.72 -2.24
CA ASP A 22 -8.05 -16.65 -0.87
C ASP A 22 -8.09 -15.21 -0.34
N PHE A 23 -7.06 -14.42 -0.64
CA PHE A 23 -7.04 -13.00 -0.30
C PHE A 23 -8.16 -12.24 -1.02
N ALA A 24 -8.35 -12.48 -2.32
CA ALA A 24 -9.45 -11.86 -3.06
C ALA A 24 -10.82 -12.24 -2.48
N ARG A 25 -11.05 -13.52 -2.14
CA ARG A 25 -12.31 -13.97 -1.49
C ARG A 25 -12.51 -13.36 -0.11
N SER A 26 -11.43 -13.09 0.60
CA SER A 26 -11.47 -12.47 1.93
C SER A 26 -11.63 -10.94 1.88
N GLY A 27 -11.78 -10.35 0.70
CA GLY A 27 -12.04 -8.92 0.51
C GLY A 27 -10.79 -8.04 0.51
N TRP A 28 -9.60 -8.62 0.41
CA TRP A 28 -8.36 -7.85 0.24
C TRP A 28 -8.26 -7.33 -1.20
N GLU A 29 -7.86 -6.07 -1.35
CA GLU A 29 -7.83 -5.37 -2.65
C GLU A 29 -6.42 -5.20 -3.19
N ILE A 30 -5.41 -5.12 -2.31
CA ILE A 30 -4.01 -4.93 -2.66
C ILE A 30 -3.14 -5.89 -1.84
N ILE A 31 -2.05 -6.38 -2.41
CA ILE A 31 -1.02 -7.16 -1.74
C ILE A 31 0.33 -6.45 -1.79
N ASN A 32 1.07 -6.44 -0.68
CA ASN A 32 2.49 -6.06 -0.66
C ASN A 32 3.25 -6.77 0.47
N MET A 33 4.48 -6.30 0.74
CA MET A 33 5.40 -6.93 1.69
C MET A 33 6.03 -5.95 2.69
N THR A 34 5.61 -4.68 2.71
CA THR A 34 6.36 -3.62 3.42
C THR A 34 5.54 -2.81 4.41
N GLN A 35 4.21 -2.73 4.25
CA GLN A 35 3.39 -1.83 5.07
C GLN A 35 3.27 -2.25 6.54
N ALA A 36 3.49 -3.51 6.86
CA ALA A 36 3.60 -4.00 8.22
C ALA A 36 5.04 -4.47 8.46
N PRO A 37 5.70 -4.07 9.57
CA PRO A 37 5.15 -3.34 10.72
C PRO A 37 5.18 -1.80 10.59
N GLU A 38 5.49 -1.23 9.41
CA GLU A 38 5.67 0.23 9.23
C GLU A 38 4.48 1.06 9.76
N ALA A 39 3.25 0.73 9.35
CA ALA A 39 2.06 1.48 9.75
C ALA A 39 1.80 1.43 11.27
N GLN A 40 2.11 0.29 11.91
CA GLN A 40 1.99 0.12 13.36
C GLN A 40 3.01 1.01 14.08
N LEU A 41 4.28 0.98 13.66
CA LEU A 41 5.34 1.77 14.28
C LEU A 41 5.09 3.28 14.14
N ILE A 42 4.57 3.73 13.00
CA ILE A 42 4.25 5.15 12.78
C ILE A 42 3.09 5.61 13.68
N ARG A 43 2.13 4.71 13.95
CA ARG A 43 1.05 4.96 14.91
C ARG A 43 1.57 5.08 16.35
N GLU A 44 2.51 4.22 16.75
CA GLU A 44 3.17 4.30 18.06
C GLU A 44 3.96 5.62 18.22
N LEU A 45 4.49 6.17 17.12
CA LEU A 45 5.18 7.46 17.10
C LEU A 45 4.23 8.68 17.00
N GLU A 46 2.91 8.46 16.98
CA GLU A 46 1.88 9.51 16.84
C GLU A 46 2.07 10.41 15.60
N LEU A 47 2.58 9.82 14.52
CA LEU A 47 2.78 10.50 13.25
C LEU A 47 1.60 10.30 12.30
N CYS A 48 1.32 11.30 11.47
CA CYS A 48 0.34 11.17 10.41
C CYS A 48 0.91 10.27 9.31
N TYR A 49 0.17 9.24 8.92
CA TYR A 49 0.56 8.29 7.88
C TYR A 49 -0.47 8.26 6.76
N VAL A 50 0.01 8.21 5.52
CA VAL A 50 -0.80 7.89 4.35
C VAL A 50 0.00 6.95 3.47
N ASN A 51 -0.59 5.84 3.07
CA ASN A 51 0.01 4.94 2.09
C ASN A 51 -0.42 5.34 0.68
N ILE A 52 0.53 5.37 -0.25
CA ILE A 52 0.28 5.51 -1.69
C ILE A 52 0.80 4.25 -2.37
N ALA A 53 -0.10 3.29 -2.58
CA ALA A 53 0.22 2.06 -3.28
C ALA A 53 0.20 2.29 -4.80
N VAL A 54 1.31 1.98 -5.47
CA VAL A 54 1.36 1.91 -6.93
C VAL A 54 0.96 0.49 -7.34
N VAL A 55 -0.22 0.36 -7.94
CA VAL A 55 -0.69 -0.94 -8.46
C VAL A 55 0.13 -1.27 -9.71
N THR A 56 1.09 -2.18 -9.56
CA THR A 56 1.98 -2.60 -10.64
C THR A 56 1.39 -3.71 -11.50
N ASP A 57 0.49 -4.52 -10.92
CA ASP A 57 -0.05 -5.73 -11.53
C ASP A 57 -1.29 -6.23 -10.75
N TYR A 58 -1.89 -7.32 -11.24
CA TYR A 58 -3.08 -7.97 -10.67
C TYR A 58 -2.73 -9.23 -9.84
N ASP A 59 -1.51 -9.31 -9.30
CA ASP A 59 -0.97 -10.50 -8.63
C ASP A 59 -1.09 -11.75 -9.55
N THR A 60 -1.07 -12.98 -9.01
CA THR A 60 -1.08 -14.23 -9.80
C THR A 60 -2.41 -14.58 -10.51
N GLY A 61 -3.10 -13.60 -11.10
CA GLY A 61 -4.08 -13.85 -12.16
C GLY A 61 -5.48 -14.20 -11.67
N VAL A 62 -6.05 -13.43 -10.74
CA VAL A 62 -7.46 -13.60 -10.33
C VAL A 62 -8.44 -13.10 -11.41
N VAL A 63 -7.97 -12.39 -12.43
CA VAL A 63 -8.78 -11.92 -13.57
C VAL A 63 -8.07 -12.24 -14.89
N GLY A 64 -8.56 -13.26 -15.59
CA GLY A 64 -7.99 -13.73 -16.86
C GLY A 64 -6.74 -14.58 -16.64
N GLU A 65 -6.41 -15.46 -17.59
CA GLU A 65 -5.18 -16.26 -17.58
C GLU A 65 -3.94 -15.35 -17.72
N VAL A 66 -3.58 -14.63 -16.64
CA VAL A 66 -2.43 -13.73 -16.61
C VAL A 66 -1.22 -14.49 -16.09
N GLU A 67 -0.09 -14.30 -16.77
CA GLU A 67 1.19 -14.91 -16.40
C GLU A 67 1.61 -14.51 -14.98
N PRO A 68 2.31 -15.39 -14.23
CA PRO A 68 2.82 -15.09 -12.89
C PRO A 68 3.71 -13.84 -12.90
N VAL A 69 3.54 -13.01 -11.87
CA VAL A 69 4.30 -11.77 -11.73
C VAL A 69 5.80 -12.05 -11.54
N THR A 70 6.62 -11.24 -12.21
CA THR A 70 8.08 -11.25 -12.06
C THR A 70 8.57 -9.93 -11.49
N HIS A 71 9.69 -9.96 -10.75
CA HIS A 71 10.31 -8.73 -10.24
C HIS A 71 10.62 -7.70 -11.32
N ALA A 72 11.02 -8.14 -12.51
CA ALA A 72 11.33 -7.25 -13.63
C ALA A 72 10.10 -6.48 -14.11
N ALA A 73 8.95 -7.16 -14.26
CA ALA A 73 7.70 -6.54 -14.67
C ALA A 73 7.19 -5.49 -13.66
N VAL A 74 7.34 -5.78 -12.36
CA VAL A 74 7.00 -4.83 -11.28
C VAL A 74 7.85 -3.56 -11.39
N LEU A 75 9.16 -3.69 -11.56
CA LEU A 75 10.08 -2.54 -11.65
C LEU A 75 9.84 -1.71 -12.91
N GLU A 76 9.55 -2.34 -14.05
CA GLU A 76 9.22 -1.64 -15.30
C GLU A 76 7.98 -0.77 -15.11
N LYS A 77 6.90 -1.35 -14.57
CA LYS A 77 5.65 -0.61 -14.35
C LYS A 77 5.81 0.50 -13.30
N PHE A 78 6.55 0.22 -12.24
CA PHE A 78 6.88 1.20 -11.20
C PHE A 78 7.60 2.41 -11.82
N ASN A 79 8.66 2.17 -12.60
CA ASN A 79 9.42 3.22 -13.27
C ASN A 79 8.56 4.05 -14.24
N ALA A 80 7.66 3.40 -14.98
CA ALA A 80 6.72 4.09 -15.86
C ALA A 80 5.74 5.00 -15.09
N THR A 81 5.46 4.71 -13.82
CA THR A 81 4.49 5.45 -12.99
C THR A 81 5.15 6.52 -12.11
N LEU A 82 6.49 6.56 -12.04
CA LEU A 82 7.23 7.49 -11.18
C LEU A 82 6.92 8.97 -11.45
N GLY A 83 6.70 9.35 -12.71
CA GLY A 83 6.33 10.73 -13.06
C GLY A 83 5.02 11.16 -12.38
N THR A 84 3.97 10.36 -12.57
CA THR A 84 2.65 10.59 -11.95
C THR A 84 2.72 10.60 -10.43
N LEU A 85 3.51 9.70 -9.83
CA LEU A 85 3.70 9.67 -8.38
C LEU A 85 4.37 10.96 -7.87
N ARG A 86 5.44 11.41 -8.53
CA ARG A 86 6.14 12.66 -8.17
C ARG A 86 5.22 13.88 -8.27
N ASP A 87 4.47 13.99 -9.35
CA ASP A 87 3.53 15.10 -9.54
C ASP A 87 2.42 15.10 -8.48
N SER A 88 1.94 13.91 -8.11
CA SER A 88 0.94 13.75 -7.06
C SER A 88 1.49 14.16 -5.69
N LEU A 89 2.72 13.73 -5.35
CA LEU A 89 3.39 14.11 -4.11
C LEU A 89 3.65 15.62 -4.04
N ALA A 90 4.07 16.25 -5.14
CA ALA A 90 4.32 17.68 -5.22
C ALA A 90 3.06 18.51 -4.93
N ARG A 91 1.87 17.99 -5.26
CA ARG A 91 0.57 18.61 -4.95
C ARG A 91 0.09 18.28 -3.55
N LEU A 92 0.28 17.04 -3.09
CA LEU A 92 -0.23 16.55 -1.81
C LEU A 92 0.53 17.15 -0.62
N ILE A 93 1.86 17.23 -0.68
CA ILE A 93 2.70 17.64 0.45
C ILE A 93 2.34 19.05 0.97
N PRO A 94 2.22 20.08 0.11
CA PRO A 94 1.82 21.42 0.57
C PRO A 94 0.44 21.46 1.21
N GLU A 95 -0.52 20.69 0.71
CA GLU A 95 -1.88 20.63 1.27
C GLU A 95 -1.88 19.90 2.62
N ALA A 96 -1.20 18.77 2.72
CA ALA A 96 -1.08 18.00 3.96
C ALA A 96 -0.40 18.82 5.09
N ALA A 97 0.57 19.67 4.74
CA ALA A 97 1.25 20.54 5.69
C ALA A 97 0.31 21.57 6.34
N LYS A 98 -0.75 22.01 5.65
CA LYS A 98 -1.74 22.97 6.20
C LYS A 98 -2.55 22.39 7.35
N THR A 99 -2.74 21.07 7.37
CA THR A 99 -3.54 20.35 8.36
C THR A 99 -2.66 19.54 9.32
N ALA A 100 -1.36 19.77 9.33
CA ALA A 100 -0.42 19.02 10.16
C ALA A 100 -0.85 19.05 11.63
N ARG A 101 -1.07 17.86 12.21
CA ARG A 101 -1.50 17.64 13.61
C ARG A 101 -2.91 18.12 13.96
N ALA A 102 -3.74 18.46 12.98
CA ALA A 102 -5.17 18.70 13.20
C ALA A 102 -6.02 17.41 13.28
N CYS A 103 -5.40 16.23 13.13
CA CYS A 103 -6.08 14.94 13.17
C CYS A 103 -5.74 14.12 14.41
N GLN A 104 -6.52 13.06 14.64
CA GLN A 104 -6.37 12.10 15.74
C GLN A 104 -5.06 11.30 15.75
N CYS A 105 -4.19 11.46 14.74
CA CYS A 105 -2.88 10.79 14.74
C CYS A 105 -1.96 11.34 15.82
N ALA A 106 -2.07 12.63 16.14
CA ALA A 106 -1.20 13.31 17.12
C ALA A 106 -1.49 12.97 18.59
N THR A 107 -2.54 12.20 18.86
CA THR A 107 -2.94 11.75 20.20
C THR A 107 -3.28 10.26 20.21
N GLY A 108 -2.72 9.54 19.23
CA GLY A 108 -3.13 8.18 18.93
C GLY A 108 -2.93 7.17 20.05
N MET A 109 -2.00 7.46 20.96
CA MET A 109 -1.67 6.64 22.12
C MET A 109 -2.38 7.10 23.41
N ALA A 110 -2.92 8.32 23.45
CA ALA A 110 -3.57 8.88 24.64
C ALA A 110 -4.87 8.17 25.04
N ALA A 111 -5.49 7.41 24.13
CA ALA A 111 -6.69 6.61 24.37
C ALA A 111 -6.42 5.11 24.64
N ALA A 112 -5.16 4.69 24.68
CA ALA A 112 -4.76 3.28 24.79
C ALA A 112 -4.31 2.86 26.22
N GLY A 113 -4.61 3.68 27.24
CA GLY A 113 -4.28 3.43 28.65
C GLY A 113 -5.49 3.44 29.56
#